data_AF-A0AAU3QZJ2-F1
#
_entry.id   AF-A0AAU3QZJ2-F1
#
_cell.length_a   1.000
_cell.length_b   1.000
_cell.length_c   1.000
_cell.angle_alpha   90.00
_cell.angle_beta   90.00
_cell.angle_gamma   90.00
#
_symmetry.space_group_name_H-M   'P 1'
#
loop_
_entity.id
_entity.type
_entity.pdbx_description
1 polymer ?
#
loop_
_entity_poly.entity_id
_entity_poly.type
_entity_poly.pdbx_seq_one_letter_code
_entity_poly.pdbx_strand_id
1 'polypeptide(L)'
;MTPVIPQPTASHHPLRHHEFNRSNGFFLGRRQVRDQAAVEHGQWLRGQRQDAYVALLDAWDTAVKEFQEEIDQGEYFDEIAAHEEARMGDSFWEDHEESTAAHVDRISEGVQRPLERVLLLGPELVDKACINLAEALEALGSSVRSKSGTSGWPNYDMYRDMYRNAGKARSAFLDASRESMRAAPRPGR
;
A
#
# COMPACT_ATOMS: atom_id res chain seq x y z
N MET A 1 103.96 23.95 -18.69
CA MET A 1 102.64 24.03 -19.36
C MET A 1 101.62 24.48 -18.32
N THR A 2 101.09 25.67 -18.54
CA THR A 2 100.12 26.43 -17.73
C THR A 2 98.67 25.97 -18.06
N PRO A 3 97.61 26.55 -17.44
CA PRO A 3 96.91 26.22 -16.19
C PRO A 3 95.46 25.74 -16.48
N VAL A 4 94.54 25.71 -15.49
CA VAL A 4 93.14 26.21 -15.55
C VAL A 4 92.36 25.80 -14.28
N ILE A 5 91.79 26.80 -13.59
CA ILE A 5 90.66 26.73 -12.64
C ILE A 5 89.57 27.67 -13.24
N PRO A 6 88.28 27.27 -13.38
CA PRO A 6 87.17 27.70 -12.47
C PRO A 6 86.04 26.64 -12.27
N GLN A 7 85.39 26.45 -11.10
CA GLN A 7 84.28 27.20 -10.43
C GLN A 7 82.85 26.94 -11.05
N PRO A 8 81.72 27.15 -10.33
CA PRO A 8 80.79 26.12 -9.81
C PRO A 8 79.36 26.16 -10.42
N THR A 9 78.53 25.14 -10.18
CA THR A 9 77.05 25.19 -10.34
C THR A 9 76.37 24.31 -9.27
N ALA A 10 75.69 24.91 -8.29
CA ALA A 10 74.26 25.24 -8.31
C ALA A 10 73.32 24.00 -8.23
N SER A 11 72.83 23.77 -7.01
CA SER A 11 71.41 23.56 -6.67
C SER A 11 70.64 22.45 -7.39
N HIS A 12 70.14 21.45 -6.66
CA HIS A 12 68.75 21.00 -6.81
C HIS A 12 68.26 20.25 -5.56
N HIS A 13 67.50 20.98 -4.74
CA HIS A 13 66.45 20.41 -3.89
C HIS A 13 65.40 19.75 -4.80
N PRO A 14 65.02 18.48 -4.60
CA PRO A 14 63.75 18.00 -5.11
C PRO A 14 62.65 18.56 -4.19
N LEU A 15 62.02 19.65 -4.63
CA LEU A 15 60.69 20.01 -4.16
C LEU A 15 59.78 18.80 -4.41
N ARG A 16 59.32 18.18 -3.33
CA ARG A 16 58.24 17.19 -3.36
C ARG A 16 57.02 17.85 -4.00
N HIS A 17 56.71 17.47 -5.24
CA HIS A 17 55.40 17.70 -5.83
C HIS A 17 54.37 16.88 -5.05
N HIS A 18 53.83 17.46 -3.99
CA HIS A 18 52.66 16.98 -3.26
C HIS A 18 51.39 17.67 -3.79
N GLU A 19 51.19 17.70 -5.10
CA GLU A 19 50.03 18.33 -5.71
C GLU A 19 49.40 17.43 -6.77
N PHE A 20 49.05 16.21 -6.39
CA PHE A 20 48.19 15.35 -7.21
C PHE A 20 47.36 14.43 -6.31
N ASN A 21 46.50 15.00 -5.45
CA ASN A 21 45.40 14.19 -4.87
C ASN A 21 44.26 14.93 -4.17
N ARG A 22 44.21 16.28 -4.17
CA ARG A 22 43.12 16.99 -3.47
C ARG A 22 41.79 17.03 -4.25
N SER A 23 41.84 16.93 -5.58
CA SER A 23 40.63 16.96 -6.42
C SER A 23 39.87 15.63 -6.40
N ASN A 24 40.56 14.49 -6.44
CA ASN A 24 39.91 13.15 -6.44
C ASN A 24 39.13 12.86 -5.15
N GLY A 25 39.61 13.30 -3.98
CA GLY A 25 38.91 13.11 -2.71
C GLY A 25 37.56 13.85 -2.64
N PHE A 26 37.47 15.02 -3.28
CA PHE A 26 36.24 15.83 -3.28
C PHE A 26 35.14 15.23 -4.17
N PHE A 27 35.49 14.72 -5.36
CA PHE A 27 34.52 14.05 -6.24
C PHE A 27 34.04 12.72 -5.66
N LEU A 28 34.93 11.93 -5.05
CA LEU A 28 34.56 10.69 -4.34
C LEU A 28 33.67 10.97 -3.12
N GLY A 29 33.98 12.00 -2.34
CA GLY A 29 33.16 12.42 -1.20
C GLY A 29 31.75 12.87 -1.60
N ARG A 30 31.60 13.65 -2.69
CA ARG A 30 30.28 14.06 -3.20
C ARG A 30 29.45 12.87 -3.69
N ARG A 31 30.08 11.90 -4.35
CA ARG A 31 29.41 10.67 -4.78
C ARG A 31 28.95 9.83 -3.59
N GLN A 32 29.81 9.66 -2.57
CA GLN A 32 29.46 8.95 -1.35
C GLN A 32 28.28 9.58 -0.60
N VAL A 33 28.27 10.91 -0.46
CA VAL A 33 27.15 11.63 0.18
C VAL A 33 25.85 11.48 -0.62
N ARG A 34 25.92 11.55 -1.97
CA ARG A 34 24.75 11.32 -2.84
C ARG A 34 24.21 9.91 -2.70
N ASP A 35 25.09 8.91 -2.71
CA ASP A 35 24.70 7.50 -2.61
C ASP A 35 24.12 7.20 -1.22
N GLN A 36 24.69 7.79 -0.16
CA GLN A 36 24.16 7.69 1.19
C GLN A 36 22.77 8.34 1.32
N ALA A 37 22.58 9.56 0.80
CA ALA A 37 21.28 10.22 0.79
C ALA A 37 20.21 9.42 0.02
N ALA A 38 20.58 8.79 -1.10
CA ALA A 38 19.69 7.93 -1.86
C ALA A 38 19.26 6.68 -1.07
N VAL A 39 20.19 6.07 -0.34
CA VAL A 39 19.89 4.91 0.52
C VAL A 39 19.00 5.33 1.69
N GLU A 40 19.30 6.43 2.37
CA GLU A 40 18.51 6.94 3.50
C GLU A 40 17.08 7.29 3.07
N HIS A 41 16.92 8.01 1.95
CA HIS A 41 15.61 8.32 1.39
C HIS A 41 14.84 7.05 0.99
N GLY A 42 15.52 6.07 0.39
CA GLY A 42 14.92 4.78 0.05
C GLY A 42 14.45 3.97 1.26
N GLN A 43 15.19 4.02 2.37
CA GLN A 43 14.77 3.40 3.64
C GLN A 43 13.59 4.14 4.27
N TRP A 44 13.59 5.48 4.21
CA TRP A 44 12.46 6.27 4.69
C TRP A 44 11.17 5.97 3.91
N LEU A 45 11.24 5.92 2.58
CA LEU A 45 10.09 5.59 1.73
C LEU A 45 9.59 4.16 1.99
N ARG A 46 10.51 3.21 2.19
CA ARG A 46 10.17 1.84 2.60
C ARG A 46 9.37 1.80 3.90
N GLY A 47 9.77 2.58 4.92
CA GLY A 47 9.02 2.69 6.17
C GLY A 47 7.60 3.21 5.94
N GLN A 48 7.46 4.29 5.16
CA GLN A 48 6.15 4.86 4.83
C GLN A 48 5.22 3.87 4.09
N ARG A 49 5.78 3.05 3.20
CA ARG A 49 5.04 1.98 2.50
C ARG A 49 4.57 0.90 3.46
N GLN A 50 5.45 0.44 4.36
CA GLN A 50 5.09 -0.57 5.35
C GLN A 50 3.91 -0.11 6.21
N ASP A 51 3.96 1.11 6.73
CA ASP A 51 2.89 1.67 7.55
C ASP A 51 1.58 1.78 6.76
N ALA A 52 1.65 2.20 5.49
CA ALA A 52 0.48 2.28 4.61
C ALA A 52 -0.13 0.90 4.31
N TYR A 53 0.69 -0.12 4.04
CA TYR A 53 0.21 -1.47 3.75
C TYR A 53 -0.45 -2.12 4.96
N VAL A 54 0.11 -1.93 6.16
CA VAL A 54 -0.50 -2.42 7.41
C VAL A 54 -1.83 -1.72 7.67
N ALA A 55 -1.87 -0.39 7.58
CA ALA A 55 -3.10 0.37 7.79
C ALA A 55 -4.22 -0.03 6.81
N LEU A 56 -3.88 -0.31 5.56
CA LEU A 56 -4.84 -0.81 4.58
C LEU A 56 -5.36 -2.21 4.95
N LEU A 57 -4.48 -3.15 5.31
CA LEU A 57 -4.90 -4.50 5.68
C LEU A 57 -5.79 -4.50 6.93
N ASP A 58 -5.49 -3.68 7.93
CA ASP A 58 -6.31 -3.58 9.15
C ASP A 58 -7.70 -2.99 8.85
N ALA A 59 -7.77 -1.91 8.06
CA ALA A 59 -9.04 -1.31 7.65
C ALA A 59 -9.86 -2.27 6.79
N TRP A 60 -9.19 -2.99 5.87
CA TRP A 60 -9.80 -4.01 5.03
C TRP A 60 -10.40 -5.15 5.83
N ASP A 61 -9.63 -5.73 6.76
CA ASP A 61 -10.07 -6.85 7.59
C ASP A 61 -11.25 -6.44 8.49
N THR A 62 -11.25 -5.19 8.96
CA THR A 62 -12.38 -4.59 9.68
C THR A 62 -13.62 -4.51 8.79
N ALA A 63 -13.49 -3.98 7.56
CA ALA A 63 -14.62 -3.87 6.64
C ALA A 63 -15.21 -5.23 6.24
N VAL A 64 -14.36 -6.23 5.95
CA VAL A 64 -14.82 -7.59 5.64
C VAL A 64 -15.56 -8.21 6.83
N LYS A 65 -15.08 -7.95 8.05
CA LYS A 65 -15.75 -8.41 9.27
C LYS A 65 -17.12 -7.75 9.44
N GLU A 66 -17.23 -6.44 9.26
CA GLU A 66 -18.51 -5.72 9.35
C GLU A 66 -19.52 -6.22 8.30
N PHE A 67 -19.08 -6.52 7.07
CA PHE A 67 -19.94 -7.16 6.08
C PHE A 67 -20.39 -8.57 6.47
N GLN A 68 -19.52 -9.35 7.12
CA GLN A 68 -19.88 -10.68 7.61
C GLN A 68 -20.92 -10.59 8.74
N GLU A 69 -20.75 -9.65 9.67
CA GLU A 69 -21.70 -9.41 10.75
C GLU A 69 -23.08 -9.01 10.22
N GLU A 70 -23.15 -8.24 9.14
CA GLU A 70 -24.42 -7.90 8.47
C GLU A 70 -25.12 -9.14 7.89
N ILE A 71 -24.37 -10.04 7.24
CA ILE A 71 -24.90 -11.28 6.70
C ILE A 71 -25.35 -12.24 7.81
N ASP A 72 -24.58 -12.33 8.90
CA ASP A 72 -24.90 -13.20 10.04
C ASP A 72 -26.18 -12.74 10.76
N GLN A 73 -26.49 -11.44 10.72
CA GLN A 73 -27.76 -10.90 11.22
C GLN A 73 -28.97 -11.33 10.38
N GLY A 74 -28.76 -11.80 9.13
CA GLY A 74 -29.81 -12.26 8.24
C GLY A 74 -30.67 -13.39 8.81
N GLU A 75 -30.07 -14.33 9.55
CA GLU A 75 -30.82 -15.43 10.18
C GLU A 75 -31.82 -14.91 11.23
N TYR A 76 -31.43 -13.89 12.00
CA TYR A 76 -32.32 -13.24 12.96
C TYR A 76 -33.38 -12.38 12.24
N PHE A 77 -32.99 -11.76 11.12
CA PHE A 77 -33.88 -10.94 10.32
C PHE A 77 -35.03 -11.75 9.71
N ASP A 78 -34.77 -12.97 9.23
CA ASP A 78 -35.80 -13.88 8.69
C ASP A 78 -36.94 -14.16 9.67
N GLU A 79 -36.63 -14.28 10.98
CA GLU A 79 -37.62 -14.57 12.02
C GLU A 79 -38.60 -13.40 12.24
N ILE A 80 -38.12 -12.17 12.09
CA ILE A 80 -38.91 -10.94 12.32
C ILE A 80 -39.53 -10.40 11.02
N ALA A 81 -38.94 -10.69 9.87
CA ALA A 81 -39.32 -10.14 8.58
C ALA A 81 -40.77 -10.44 8.21
N ALA A 82 -41.23 -11.68 8.41
CA ALA A 82 -42.62 -12.05 8.11
C ALA A 82 -43.64 -11.29 8.98
N HIS A 83 -43.28 -10.95 10.22
CA HIS A 83 -44.15 -10.18 11.10
C HIS A 83 -44.18 -8.70 10.72
N GLU A 84 -43.02 -8.11 10.45
CA GLU A 84 -42.89 -6.72 10.07
C GLU A 84 -43.46 -6.43 8.68
N GLU A 85 -43.26 -7.33 7.71
CA GLU A 85 -43.88 -7.26 6.39
C GLU A 85 -45.41 -7.26 6.49
N ALA A 86 -46.01 -8.08 7.36
CA ALA A 86 -47.45 -8.06 7.59
C ALA A 86 -47.96 -6.76 8.24
N ARG A 87 -47.10 -6.06 9.01
CA ARG A 87 -47.43 -4.82 9.71
C ARG A 87 -47.24 -3.57 8.84
N MET A 88 -46.18 -3.54 8.05
CA MET A 88 -45.68 -2.37 7.32
C MET A 88 -45.89 -2.49 5.81
N GLY A 89 -46.08 -3.70 5.28
CA GLY A 89 -46.19 -3.94 3.84
C GLY A 89 -44.88 -3.60 3.12
N ASP A 90 -45.01 -3.01 1.93
CA ASP A 90 -43.87 -2.73 1.04
C ASP A 90 -42.83 -1.77 1.65
N SER A 91 -43.21 -0.91 2.61
CA SER A 91 -42.27 0.04 3.22
C SER A 91 -41.19 -0.63 4.07
N PHE A 92 -41.44 -1.85 4.59
CA PHE A 92 -40.44 -2.58 5.37
C PHE A 92 -39.19 -2.91 4.55
N TRP A 93 -39.40 -3.39 3.33
CA TRP A 93 -38.31 -3.78 2.44
C TRP A 93 -37.57 -2.57 1.87
N GLU A 94 -38.28 -1.46 1.59
CA GLU A 94 -37.66 -0.19 1.18
C GLU A 94 -36.76 0.37 2.29
N ASP A 95 -37.25 0.43 3.54
CA ASP A 95 -36.49 0.92 4.70
C ASP A 95 -35.25 0.03 4.96
N HIS A 96 -35.39 -1.28 4.81
CA HIS A 96 -34.29 -2.23 4.97
C HIS A 96 -33.24 -2.09 3.86
N GLU A 97 -33.66 -1.90 2.60
CA GLU A 97 -32.76 -1.64 1.48
C GLU A 97 -31.94 -0.37 1.71
N GLU A 98 -32.59 0.73 2.10
CA GLU A 98 -31.93 2.01 2.37
C GLU A 98 -30.94 1.89 3.53
N SER A 99 -31.34 1.25 4.64
CA SER A 99 -30.48 1.01 5.80
C SER A 99 -29.25 0.18 5.43
N THR A 100 -29.45 -0.92 4.71
CA THR A 100 -28.36 -1.80 4.24
C THR A 100 -27.41 -1.03 3.31
N ALA A 101 -27.95 -0.24 2.37
CA ALA A 101 -27.16 0.54 1.45
C ALA A 101 -26.27 1.55 2.19
N ALA A 102 -26.86 2.32 3.11
CA ALA A 102 -26.16 3.30 3.93
C ALA A 102 -25.10 2.67 4.84
N HIS A 103 -25.36 1.47 5.38
CA HIS A 103 -24.37 0.75 6.18
C HIS A 103 -23.18 0.33 5.31
N VAL A 104 -23.43 -0.27 4.15
CA VAL A 104 -22.36 -0.70 3.22
C VAL A 104 -21.52 0.47 2.71
N ASP A 105 -22.13 1.64 2.48
CA ASP A 105 -21.38 2.85 2.09
C ASP A 105 -20.43 3.28 3.21
N ARG A 106 -20.92 3.32 4.45
CA ARG A 106 -20.10 3.67 5.63
C ARG A 106 -18.91 2.73 5.81
N ILE A 107 -19.14 1.42 5.66
CA ILE A 107 -18.07 0.40 5.73
C ILE A 107 -17.01 0.69 4.66
N SER A 108 -17.45 0.95 3.43
CA SER A 108 -16.57 1.20 2.29
C SER A 108 -15.76 2.50 2.42
N GLU A 109 -16.37 3.56 2.95
CA GLU A 109 -15.71 4.84 3.25
C GLU A 109 -14.52 4.67 4.21
N GLY A 110 -14.61 3.75 5.17
CA GLY A 110 -13.55 3.45 6.13
C GLY A 110 -12.24 2.97 5.49
N VAL A 111 -12.30 2.42 4.27
CA VAL A 111 -11.15 1.82 3.57
C VAL A 111 -10.53 2.77 2.54
N GLN A 112 -11.24 3.84 2.14
CA GLN A 112 -10.80 4.74 1.06
C GLN A 112 -9.45 5.42 1.33
N ARG A 113 -9.29 6.05 2.50
CA ARG A 113 -8.05 6.77 2.82
C ARG A 113 -6.81 5.85 2.87
N PRO A 114 -6.86 4.66 3.50
CA PRO A 114 -5.79 3.69 3.40
C PRO A 114 -5.47 3.26 1.96
N LEU A 115 -6.49 3.02 1.12
CA LEU A 115 -6.30 2.67 -0.30
C LEU A 115 -5.54 3.76 -1.06
N GLU A 116 -5.99 5.02 -0.94
CA GLU A 116 -5.35 6.17 -1.59
C GLU A 116 -3.88 6.32 -1.19
N ARG A 117 -3.58 6.12 0.11
CA ARG A 117 -2.22 6.20 0.62
C ARG A 117 -1.32 5.12 0.01
N VAL A 118 -1.84 3.92 -0.17
CA VAL A 118 -1.12 2.82 -0.81
C VAL A 118 -0.87 3.12 -2.29
N LEU A 119 -1.86 3.62 -3.02
CA LEU A 119 -1.73 4.00 -4.44
C LEU A 119 -0.74 5.16 -4.66
N LEU A 120 -0.62 6.06 -3.68
CA LEU A 120 0.34 7.17 -3.74
C LEU A 120 1.79 6.71 -3.53
N LEU A 121 2.00 5.73 -2.66
CA LEU A 121 3.33 5.33 -2.20
C LEU A 121 3.84 4.06 -2.88
N GLY A 122 2.95 3.21 -3.36
CA GLY A 122 3.22 1.87 -3.87
C GLY A 122 4.03 1.87 -5.17
N PRO A 123 4.77 0.79 -5.46
CA PRO A 123 5.17 0.49 -6.82
C PRO A 123 3.98 -0.09 -7.61
N GLU A 124 4.07 -0.03 -8.94
CA GLU A 124 3.02 -0.49 -9.88
C GLU A 124 2.45 -1.89 -9.57
N LEU A 125 3.30 -2.83 -9.12
CA LEU A 125 2.87 -4.17 -8.75
C LEU A 125 1.92 -4.18 -7.54
N VAL A 126 2.16 -3.32 -6.56
CA VAL A 126 1.27 -3.14 -5.40
C VAL A 126 0.04 -2.35 -5.79
N ASP A 127 0.15 -1.37 -6.69
CA ASP A 127 -1.01 -0.58 -7.14
C ASP A 127 -2.07 -1.47 -7.80
N LYS A 128 -1.65 -2.36 -8.70
CA LYS A 128 -2.55 -3.35 -9.33
C LYS A 128 -3.23 -4.25 -8.30
N ALA A 129 -2.47 -4.73 -7.32
CA ALA A 129 -3.04 -5.57 -6.27
C ALA A 129 -3.98 -4.78 -5.34
N CYS A 130 -3.71 -3.49 -5.11
CA CYS A 130 -4.54 -2.57 -4.34
C CYS A 130 -5.88 -2.29 -5.05
N ILE A 131 -5.86 -2.11 -6.38
CA ILE A 131 -7.07 -1.96 -7.19
C ILE A 131 -7.94 -3.23 -7.11
N ASN A 132 -7.33 -4.41 -7.30
CA ASN A 132 -8.04 -5.68 -7.16
C ASN A 132 -8.63 -5.88 -5.75
N LEU A 133 -7.94 -5.36 -4.72
CA LEU A 133 -8.46 -5.32 -3.36
C LEU A 133 -9.72 -4.45 -3.34
N ALA A 134 -9.66 -3.19 -3.76
CA ALA A 134 -10.82 -2.29 -3.78
C ALA A 134 -12.02 -2.87 -4.54
N GLU A 135 -11.81 -3.41 -5.73
CA GLU A 135 -12.86 -4.06 -6.54
C GLU A 135 -13.51 -5.25 -5.81
N ALA A 136 -12.72 -6.05 -5.09
CA ALA A 136 -13.25 -7.16 -4.32
C ALA A 136 -14.11 -6.70 -3.13
N LEU A 137 -13.86 -5.51 -2.57
CA LEU A 137 -14.66 -4.95 -1.47
C LEU A 137 -15.98 -4.47 -1.99
N GLU A 138 -15.94 -3.75 -3.11
CA GLU A 138 -17.12 -3.24 -3.79
C GLU A 138 -18.02 -4.40 -4.21
N ALA A 139 -17.45 -5.49 -4.72
CA ALA A 139 -18.19 -6.70 -5.05
C ALA A 139 -18.80 -7.35 -3.79
N LEU A 140 -18.07 -7.37 -2.67
CA LEU A 140 -18.57 -7.89 -1.40
C LEU A 140 -19.72 -7.03 -0.86
N GLY A 141 -19.55 -5.71 -0.78
CA GLY A 141 -20.62 -4.78 -0.41
C GLY A 141 -21.84 -4.88 -1.31
N SER A 142 -21.62 -4.99 -2.63
CA SER A 142 -22.69 -5.22 -3.61
C SER A 142 -23.44 -6.54 -3.38
N SER A 143 -22.74 -7.59 -2.92
CA SER A 143 -23.38 -8.86 -2.56
C SER A 143 -24.19 -8.78 -1.27
N VAL A 144 -23.79 -7.96 -0.30
CA VAL A 144 -24.57 -7.67 0.92
C VAL A 144 -25.85 -6.91 0.61
N ARG A 145 -25.78 -5.91 -0.28
CA ARG A 145 -26.97 -5.19 -0.79
C ARG A 145 -27.86 -6.04 -1.69
N SER A 146 -27.33 -7.13 -2.23
CA SER A 146 -28.08 -7.95 -3.17
C SER A 146 -29.34 -8.49 -2.49
N LYS A 147 -30.49 -8.13 -3.06
CA LYS A 147 -31.83 -8.51 -2.60
C LYS A 147 -32.28 -7.86 -1.28
N SER A 148 -31.57 -6.88 -0.72
CA SER A 148 -31.94 -6.25 0.57
C SER A 148 -33.34 -5.63 0.55
N GLY A 149 -33.87 -5.23 -0.61
CA GLY A 149 -35.27 -4.82 -0.79
C GLY A 149 -36.28 -5.95 -0.98
N THR A 150 -35.96 -7.20 -0.58
CA THR A 150 -36.85 -8.35 -0.79
C THR A 150 -36.66 -9.42 0.28
N SER A 151 -37.65 -10.32 0.41
CA SER A 151 -37.58 -11.54 1.22
C SER A 151 -36.52 -12.56 0.81
N GLY A 152 -35.79 -12.31 -0.27
CA GLY A 152 -34.65 -13.13 -0.68
C GLY A 152 -33.31 -12.73 -0.07
N TRP A 153 -33.29 -11.77 0.86
CA TRP A 153 -32.10 -11.34 1.59
C TRP A 153 -31.85 -12.20 2.84
N PRO A 154 -30.60 -12.52 3.19
CA PRO A 154 -29.39 -12.27 2.42
C PRO A 154 -29.19 -13.19 1.22
N ASN A 155 -28.48 -12.70 0.20
CA ASN A 155 -28.05 -13.55 -0.92
C ASN A 155 -26.79 -14.36 -0.57
N TYR A 156 -26.92 -15.38 0.28
CA TYR A 156 -25.80 -16.16 0.83
C TYR A 156 -24.86 -16.77 -0.21
N ASP A 157 -25.38 -17.26 -1.34
CA ASP A 157 -24.56 -17.88 -2.38
C ASP A 157 -23.66 -16.84 -3.05
N MET A 158 -24.23 -15.69 -3.43
CA MET A 158 -23.47 -14.58 -4.01
C MET A 158 -22.43 -14.05 -3.02
N TYR A 159 -22.83 -13.84 -1.75
CA TYR A 159 -21.92 -13.37 -0.71
C TYR A 159 -20.75 -14.33 -0.50
N ARG A 160 -21.00 -15.64 -0.40
CA ARG A 160 -19.96 -16.66 -0.21
C ARG A 160 -18.94 -16.65 -1.35
N ASP A 161 -19.40 -16.50 -2.59
CA ASP A 161 -18.51 -16.44 -3.74
C ASP A 161 -17.68 -15.16 -3.77
N MET A 162 -18.28 -14.01 -3.43
CA MET A 162 -17.54 -12.75 -3.30
C MET A 162 -16.56 -12.77 -2.14
N TYR A 163 -16.91 -13.37 -1.00
CA TYR A 163 -16.03 -13.54 0.16
C TYR A 163 -14.79 -14.37 -0.19
N ARG A 164 -14.95 -15.46 -0.95
CA ARG A 164 -13.82 -16.25 -1.46
C ARG A 164 -12.92 -15.43 -2.37
N ASN A 165 -13.49 -14.59 -3.24
CA ASN A 165 -12.73 -13.71 -4.11
C ASN A 165 -11.99 -12.62 -3.33
N ALA A 166 -12.61 -12.04 -2.30
CA ALA A 166 -11.96 -11.11 -1.37
C ALA A 166 -10.75 -11.74 -0.68
N GLY A 167 -10.85 -13.00 -0.24
CA GLY A 167 -9.70 -13.74 0.32
C GLY A 167 -8.54 -13.91 -0.66
N LYS A 168 -8.82 -14.14 -1.94
CA LYS A 168 -7.80 -14.21 -3.00
C LYS A 168 -7.15 -12.85 -3.24
N ALA A 169 -7.94 -11.78 -3.34
CA ALA A 169 -7.45 -10.42 -3.54
C ALA A 169 -6.54 -9.98 -2.38
N ARG A 170 -6.96 -10.24 -1.14
CA ARG A 170 -6.15 -9.97 0.06
C ARG A 170 -4.82 -10.72 0.04
N SER A 171 -4.82 -11.99 -0.36
CA SER A 171 -3.60 -12.79 -0.45
C SER A 171 -2.64 -12.25 -1.53
N ALA A 172 -3.19 -11.89 -2.70
CA ALA A 172 -2.41 -11.30 -3.79
C ALA A 172 -1.78 -9.95 -3.40
N PHE A 173 -2.53 -9.11 -2.68
CA PHE A 173 -2.00 -7.86 -2.13
C PHE A 173 -0.85 -8.10 -1.15
N LEU A 174 -1.02 -9.02 -0.20
CA LEU A 174 0.03 -9.36 0.76
C LEU A 174 1.31 -9.86 0.06
N ASP A 175 1.18 -10.72 -0.94
CA ASP A 175 2.32 -11.21 -1.70
C ASP A 175 3.03 -10.09 -2.46
N ALA A 176 2.27 -9.20 -3.11
CA ALA A 176 2.80 -8.02 -3.79
C ALA A 176 3.54 -7.07 -2.84
N SER A 177 2.96 -6.79 -1.68
CA SER A 177 3.60 -5.98 -0.63
C SER A 177 4.89 -6.61 -0.13
N ARG A 178 4.90 -7.94 0.10
CA ARG A 178 6.11 -8.67 0.53
C ARG A 178 7.21 -8.60 -0.51
N GLU A 179 6.88 -8.74 -1.80
CA GLU A 179 7.84 -8.62 -2.88
C GLU A 179 8.44 -7.20 -2.92
N SER A 180 7.60 -6.17 -2.90
CA SER A 180 8.05 -4.77 -2.87
C SER A 180 8.98 -4.47 -1.69
N MET A 181 8.70 -5.07 -0.53
CA MET A 181 9.49 -4.81 0.69
C MET A 181 10.81 -5.59 0.71
N ARG A 182 10.95 -6.68 -0.06
CA ARG A 182 12.20 -7.45 -0.12
C ARG A 182 13.25 -6.84 -1.04
N ALA A 183 12.85 -6.08 -2.06
CA ALA A 183 13.77 -5.44 -2.98
C ALA A 183 14.64 -4.40 -2.25
N ALA A 184 15.97 -4.56 -2.19
CA ALA A 184 16.87 -3.62 -1.50
C ALA A 184 16.89 -2.22 -2.18
N PRO A 185 17.04 -1.11 -1.43
CA PRO A 185 17.25 0.21 -2.02
C PRO A 185 18.55 0.19 -2.82
N ARG A 186 18.52 0.70 -4.05
CA ARG A 186 19.71 0.77 -4.90
C ARG A 186 20.27 2.19 -4.89
N PRO A 187 21.61 2.38 -4.79
CA PRO A 187 22.23 3.68 -4.98
C PRO A 187 21.86 4.27 -6.35
N GLY A 188 21.70 5.59 -6.42
CA GLY A 188 21.42 6.28 -7.68
C GLY A 188 22.55 6.03 -8.69
N ARG A 189 22.19 5.59 -9.91
CA ARG A 189 23.15 5.38 -11.01
C ARG A 189 23.97 6.65 -11.31
#